data_AF-A0A2A6PUH9-F1
#
_entry.id   AF-A0A2A6PUH9-F1
#
_cell.length_a   1.000
_cell.length_b   1.000
_cell.length_c   1.000
_cell.angle_alpha   90.00
_cell.angle_beta   90.00
_cell.angle_gamma   90.00
#
_symmetry.space_group_name_H-M   'P 1'
#
loop_
_entity.id
_entity.type
_entity.pdbx_description
1 polymer ?
#
loop_
_entity_poly.entity_id
_entity_poly.type
_entity_poly.pdbx_seq_one_letter_code
_entity_poly.pdbx_strand_id
1 'polypeptide(L)'
;MAEIDPHDISGLAMTELEERLYGNDRLAVITATLARLDHIAARIAAFQHSGPSPVDYTRATTIGNAVAAAREVITGAHPAR
;
A
#
# COMPACT_ATOMS: atom_id res chain seq x y z
N MET A 1 20.94 -30.84 20.23
CA MET A 1 20.05 -30.52 19.10
C MET A 1 18.94 -29.66 19.68
N ALA A 2 18.89 -28.38 19.32
CA ALA A 2 17.79 -27.52 19.72
C ALA A 2 16.58 -27.88 18.85
N GLU A 3 15.49 -28.26 19.49
CA GLU A 3 14.19 -28.50 18.88
C GLU A 3 13.62 -27.13 18.49
N ILE A 4 13.58 -26.84 17.20
CA ILE A 4 12.92 -25.64 16.67
C ILE A 4 11.44 -25.99 16.60
N ASP A 5 10.69 -25.54 17.60
CA ASP A 5 9.23 -25.58 17.61
C ASP A 5 8.72 -24.73 16.42
N PRO A 6 7.95 -25.29 15.46
CA PRO A 6 7.49 -24.55 14.29
C PRO A 6 6.47 -23.45 14.61
N HIS A 7 6.12 -23.25 15.88
CA HIS A 7 5.24 -22.18 16.34
C HIS A 7 5.93 -20.84 16.63
N ASP A 8 7.26 -20.75 16.53
CA ASP A 8 8.02 -19.52 16.82
C ASP A 8 8.28 -18.63 15.59
N ILE A 9 7.84 -19.02 14.39
CA ILE A 9 7.92 -18.16 13.20
C ILE A 9 6.55 -17.56 12.91
N SER A 10 6.37 -16.33 13.40
CA SER A 10 5.54 -15.25 12.84
C SER A 10 4.64 -14.54 13.86
N GLY A 11 5.21 -14.18 15.02
CA GLY A 11 4.83 -12.95 15.70
C GLY A 11 5.40 -11.74 14.94
N LEU A 12 4.99 -11.53 13.70
CA LEU A 12 5.22 -10.23 13.04
C LEU A 12 4.42 -9.22 13.87
N ALA A 13 5.12 -8.33 14.58
CA ALA A 13 4.48 -7.25 15.30
C ALA A 13 3.56 -6.52 14.32
N MET A 14 2.26 -6.61 14.56
CA MET A 14 1.25 -5.94 13.74
C MET A 14 1.58 -4.46 13.76
N THR A 15 1.77 -3.86 12.60
CA THR A 15 2.01 -2.42 12.49
C THR A 15 0.77 -1.67 12.95
N GLU A 16 0.92 -0.44 13.43
CA GLU A 16 -0.22 0.42 13.80
C GLU A 16 -1.24 0.54 12.65
N LEU A 17 -0.77 0.51 11.39
CA LEU A 17 -1.63 0.49 10.22
C LEU A 17 -2.43 -0.81 10.13
N GLU A 18 -1.80 -1.96 10.29
CA GLU A 18 -2.49 -3.25 10.30
C GLU A 18 -3.50 -3.34 11.45
N GLU A 19 -3.13 -2.91 12.67
CA GLU A 19 -4.05 -2.86 13.82
C GLU A 19 -5.30 -2.05 13.52
N ARG A 20 -5.14 -0.88 12.90
CA ARG A 20 -6.24 -0.02 12.49
C ARG A 20 -7.05 -0.60 11.32
N LEU A 21 -6.42 -1.34 10.41
CA LEU A 21 -7.09 -2.04 9.31
C LEU A 21 -7.88 -3.27 9.79
N TYR A 22 -7.60 -3.81 10.98
CA TYR A 22 -8.36 -4.90 11.60
C TYR A 22 -9.31 -4.43 12.71
N GLY A 23 -9.20 -3.18 13.16
CA GLY A 23 -10.03 -2.59 14.22
C GLY A 23 -11.38 -2.01 13.75
N ASN A 24 -12.09 -1.36 14.68
CA ASN A 24 -13.43 -0.80 14.44
C ASN A 24 -13.47 0.32 13.38
N ASP A 25 -12.36 1.06 13.22
CA ASP A 25 -12.25 2.16 12.26
C ASP A 25 -11.82 1.71 10.86
N ARG A 26 -11.70 0.39 10.65
CA ARG A 26 -11.20 -0.24 9.41
C ARG A 26 -11.75 0.40 8.14
N LEU A 27 -13.07 0.54 8.00
CA LEU A 27 -13.69 1.07 6.78
C LEU A 27 -13.29 2.53 6.53
N ALA A 28 -13.21 3.35 7.58
CA ALA A 28 -12.79 4.74 7.48
C ALA A 28 -11.31 4.84 7.07
N VAL A 29 -10.45 4.03 7.68
CA VAL A 29 -9.01 3.98 7.38
C VAL A 29 -8.76 3.51 5.95
N ILE A 30 -9.42 2.44 5.50
CA ILE A 30 -9.34 1.97 4.11
C ILE A 30 -9.77 3.07 3.14
N THR A 31 -10.96 3.63 3.35
CA THR A 31 -11.52 4.64 2.44
C THR A 31 -10.61 5.86 2.33
N ALA A 32 -10.13 6.37 3.48
CA ALA A 32 -9.21 7.50 3.51
C ALA A 32 -7.87 7.17 2.84
N THR A 33 -7.34 5.96 3.04
CA THR A 33 -6.06 5.52 2.47
C THR A 33 -6.17 5.36 0.96
N LEU A 34 -7.21 4.68 0.47
CA LEU A 34 -7.48 4.52 -0.96
C LEU A 34 -7.68 5.86 -1.64
N ALA A 35 -8.48 6.76 -1.06
CA ALA A 35 -8.67 8.11 -1.61
C ALA A 35 -7.35 8.89 -1.71
N ARG A 36 -6.45 8.75 -0.74
CA ARG A 36 -5.14 9.37 -0.76
C ARG A 36 -4.23 8.77 -1.85
N LEU A 37 -4.24 7.45 -2.00
CA LEU A 37 -3.48 6.75 -3.05
C LEU A 37 -3.98 7.14 -4.44
N ASP A 38 -5.30 7.20 -4.64
CA ASP A 38 -5.92 7.63 -5.91
C ASP A 38 -5.54 9.08 -6.26
N HIS A 39 -5.55 9.98 -5.27
CA HIS A 39 -5.11 11.37 -5.47
C HIS A 39 -3.62 11.45 -5.87
N ILE A 40 -2.75 10.63 -5.26
CA ILE A 40 -1.33 10.59 -5.63
C ILE A 40 -1.15 10.03 -7.04
N ALA A 41 -1.87 8.95 -7.38
CA ALA A 41 -1.83 8.35 -8.72
C ALA A 41 -2.26 9.35 -9.80
N ALA A 42 -3.33 10.12 -9.55
CA ALA A 42 -3.79 11.17 -10.46
C ALA A 42 -2.72 12.26 -10.67
N ARG A 43 -2.01 12.67 -9.62
CA ARG A 43 -0.91 13.65 -9.72
C ARG A 43 0.28 13.12 -10.52
N ILE A 44 0.62 11.84 -10.34
CA ILE A 44 1.70 11.19 -11.11
C ILE A 44 1.32 11.11 -12.59
N ALA A 45 0.09 10.70 -12.90
CA ALA A 45 -0.41 10.64 -14.27
C ALA A 45 -0.40 12.03 -14.94
N ALA A 46 -0.84 13.07 -14.23
CA ALA A 46 -0.79 14.45 -14.72
C ALA A 46 0.65 14.91 -14.98
N PHE A 47 1.59 14.58 -14.10
CA PHE A 47 3.01 14.88 -14.28
C PHE A 47 3.61 14.13 -15.48
N GLN A 48 3.26 12.87 -15.70
CA GLN A 48 3.70 12.11 -16.88
C GLN A 48 3.14 12.72 -18.17
N HIS A 49 1.89 13.19 -18.14
CA HIS A 49 1.24 13.82 -19.29
C HIS A 49 1.84 15.20 -19.64
N SER A 50 2.48 15.88 -18.68
CA SER A 50 3.16 17.16 -18.96
C SER A 50 4.47 17.02 -19.74
N GLY A 51 4.87 15.80 -20.10
CA GLY A 51 6.10 15.54 -20.88
C GLY A 51 7.39 15.84 -20.11
N PRO A 52 7.60 15.25 -18.92
CA PRO A 52 8.80 15.49 -18.13
C PRO A 52 10.03 14.85 -18.79
N SER A 53 11.23 15.15 -18.28
CA SER A 53 12.45 14.53 -18.79
C SER A 53 12.38 12.98 -18.68
N PRO A 54 13.13 12.22 -19.49
CA PRO A 54 13.12 10.76 -19.39
C PRO A 54 13.47 10.21 -17.99
N VAL A 55 14.36 10.90 -17.27
CA VAL A 55 14.74 10.55 -15.89
C VAL A 55 13.58 10.76 -14.94
N ASP A 56 12.91 11.91 -15.05
CA ASP A 56 11.76 12.25 -14.22
C ASP A 56 10.55 11.36 -14.54
N TYR A 57 10.33 11.02 -15.81
CA TYR A 57 9.31 10.09 -16.25
C TYR A 57 9.55 8.70 -15.65
N THR A 58 10.79 8.21 -15.67
CA THR A 58 11.16 6.92 -15.08
C THR A 58 10.92 6.94 -13.57
N ARG A 59 11.32 8.01 -12.88
CA ARG A 59 11.05 8.20 -11.45
C ARG A 59 9.55 8.20 -11.16
N ALA A 60 8.77 8.97 -11.91
CA ALA A 60 7.31 9.03 -11.78
C ALA A 60 6.66 7.65 -11.99
N THR A 61 7.16 6.87 -12.95
CA THR A 61 6.72 5.50 -13.22
C THR A 61 6.99 4.58 -12.03
N THR A 62 8.20 4.61 -11.45
CA THR A 62 8.54 3.82 -10.26
C THR A 62 7.64 4.16 -9.08
N ILE A 63 7.40 5.45 -8.83
CA ILE A 63 6.50 5.89 -7.76
C ILE A 63 5.06 5.44 -8.06
N GLY A 64 4.60 5.56 -9.31
CA GLY A 64 3.26 5.11 -9.72
C GLY A 64 3.05 3.62 -9.48
N ASN A 65 4.04 2.80 -9.82
CA ASN A 65 4.00 1.35 -9.56
C ASN A 65 3.95 1.04 -8.06
N ALA A 66 4.70 1.76 -7.23
CA ALA A 66 4.66 1.60 -5.78
C ALA A 66 3.29 1.99 -5.20
N VAL A 67 2.65 3.04 -5.71
CA VAL A 67 1.30 3.47 -5.31
C VAL A 67 0.26 2.42 -5.71
N ALA A 68 0.38 1.85 -6.92
CA ALA A 68 -0.49 0.76 -7.36
C ALA A 68 -0.36 -0.47 -6.47
N ALA A 69 0.86 -0.90 -6.15
CA ALA A 69 1.12 -2.02 -5.25
C ALA A 69 0.58 -1.76 -3.83
N ALA A 70 0.75 -0.54 -3.30
CA ALA A 70 0.19 -0.16 -1.99
C ALA A 70 -1.34 -0.24 -2.00
N ARG A 71 -1.98 0.15 -3.09
CA ARG A 71 -3.44 0.03 -3.26
C ARG A 71 -3.86 -1.44 -3.24
N GLU A 72 -3.16 -2.30 -3.98
CA GLU A 72 -3.39 -3.74 -4.00
C GLU A 72 -3.27 -4.36 -2.61
N VAL A 73 -2.29 -3.95 -1.80
CA VAL A 73 -2.14 -4.41 -0.41
C VAL A 73 -3.36 -4.01 0.43
N ILE A 74 -3.80 -2.76 0.35
CA ILE A 74 -4.97 -2.28 1.12
C ILE A 74 -6.27 -2.98 0.68
N THR A 75 -6.45 -3.24 -0.62
CA THR A 75 -7.61 -3.97 -1.13
C THR A 75 -7.53 -5.48 -0.88
N GLY A 76 -6.33 -6.07 -1.00
CA GLY A 76 -6.08 -7.51 -0.87
C GLY A 76 -6.07 -7.97 0.58
N ALA A 77 -5.69 -7.11 1.51
CA ALA A 77 -5.91 -7.31 2.95
C ALA A 77 -7.40 -7.45 3.30
N HIS A 78 -8.31 -7.09 2.37
CA HIS A 78 -9.75 -7.14 2.57
C HIS A 78 -10.51 -7.69 1.35
N PRO A 79 -10.61 -9.03 1.18
CA PRO A 79 -11.51 -9.60 0.18
C PRO A 79 -12.93 -9.09 0.43
N ALA A 80 -13.52 -8.50 -0.61
CA ALA A 80 -14.91 -8.05 -0.62
C ALA A 80 -15.80 -9.22 -0.18
N ARG A 81 -16.35 -9.14 1.03
CA ARG A 81 -17.42 -9.99 1.52
C ARG A 81 -18.70 -9.17 1.53
#